data_AF-A0A7C3BXG5-F1
#
_entry.id   AF-A0A7C3BXG5-F1
#
_cell.length_a   1.000
_cell.length_b   1.000
_cell.length_c   1.000
_cell.angle_alpha   90.00
_cell.angle_beta   90.00
_cell.angle_gamma   90.00
#
_symmetry.space_group_name_H-M   'P 1'
#
loop_
_entity.id
_entity.type
_entity.pdbx_description
1 polymer ?
#
loop_
_entity_poly.entity_id
_entity_poly.type
_entity_poly.pdbx_seq_one_letter_code
_entity_poly.pdbx_strand_id
1 'polypeptide(L)'
;MSMVSDMKSVVTCITKLFITTSVTLSLLTFTLGCGQDEDHEITFQQLFSNPDQYNGKEITVDGFFFQGFEVQAIAKNLEYSGHAEGHLVLKGEMIWVKGGIPREVYDELYSQSMMGPEERYGKVRVTGMFEYGGKYGHLSAYDYQILPSKVELMEWSQKDLAH
;
A
#
# COMPACT_ATOMS: atom_id res chain seq x y z
N MET A 1 44.01 -37.31 35.15
CA MET A 1 44.78 -36.58 34.12
C MET A 1 44.99 -37.52 32.94
N SER A 2 44.75 -37.03 31.72
CA SER A 2 44.68 -37.70 30.40
C SER A 2 43.36 -38.46 30.11
N MET A 3 42.40 -37.98 29.29
CA MET A 3 42.42 -37.67 27.83
C MET A 3 42.46 -39.01 27.05
N VAL A 4 41.49 -39.42 26.21
CA VAL A 4 41.29 -39.04 24.78
C VAL A 4 40.24 -40.02 24.16
N SER A 5 39.32 -39.51 23.32
CA SER A 5 38.62 -40.13 22.14
C SER A 5 37.98 -41.54 22.21
N ASP A 6 37.15 -42.03 21.28
CA ASP A 6 36.71 -41.67 19.92
C ASP A 6 35.33 -42.37 19.76
N MET A 7 34.29 -41.75 19.22
CA MET A 7 34.07 -41.54 17.79
C MET A 7 33.91 -42.84 16.98
N LYS A 8 32.63 -43.08 16.65
CA LYS A 8 32.09 -43.78 15.48
C LYS A 8 31.96 -45.30 15.52
N SER A 9 30.86 -45.65 14.87
CA SER A 9 30.75 -46.80 13.98
C SER A 9 30.41 -48.13 14.62
N VAL A 10 29.51 -48.93 14.08
CA VAL A 10 28.61 -48.87 12.91
C VAL A 10 28.00 -50.27 12.92
N VAL A 11 26.70 -50.40 12.66
CA VAL A 11 26.10 -51.60 12.08
C VAL A 11 26.24 -52.89 12.89
N THR A 12 25.17 -53.31 13.57
CA THR A 12 24.83 -54.74 13.63
C THR A 12 23.32 -54.95 13.77
N CYS A 13 22.75 -55.59 12.74
CA CYS A 13 21.57 -56.47 12.71
C CYS A 13 20.24 -55.92 13.24
N ILE A 14 19.26 -55.58 12.39
CA ILE A 14 18.49 -56.52 11.55
C ILE A 14 18.33 -57.89 12.23
N THR A 15 17.25 -58.11 12.99
CA THR A 15 16.29 -59.20 12.73
C THR A 15 15.18 -59.29 13.78
N LYS A 16 13.97 -59.58 13.26
CA LYS A 16 12.75 -60.11 13.88
C LYS A 16 11.79 -59.08 14.48
N LEU A 17 10.85 -58.57 13.69
CA LEU A 17 9.61 -59.19 13.19
C LEU A 17 8.51 -59.33 14.26
N PHE A 18 7.40 -58.68 13.92
CA PHE A 18 6.02 -58.90 14.34
C PHE A 18 5.70 -58.60 15.81
N ILE A 19 5.00 -57.49 16.05
CA ILE A 19 3.56 -57.53 16.32
C ILE A 19 2.96 -56.15 16.00
N THR A 20 1.98 -56.21 15.13
CA THR A 20 1.07 -55.18 14.64
C THR A 20 0.48 -54.32 15.76
N THR A 21 0.83 -53.04 15.80
CA THR A 21 -0.09 -51.98 16.23
C THR A 21 0.06 -50.82 15.26
N SER A 22 -1.07 -50.46 14.65
CA SER A 22 -1.20 -49.41 13.65
C SER A 22 -0.94 -48.05 14.30
N VAL A 23 0.32 -47.59 14.28
CA VAL A 23 0.66 -46.21 14.63
C VAL A 23 0.77 -45.45 13.33
N THR A 24 -0.34 -44.83 12.94
CA THR A 24 -0.41 -43.85 11.85
C THR A 24 0.60 -42.74 12.13
N LEU A 25 1.72 -42.80 11.43
CA LEU A 25 2.76 -41.79 11.36
C LEU A 25 2.19 -40.58 10.60
N SER A 26 1.54 -39.67 11.32
CA SER A 26 1.20 -38.34 10.78
C SER A 26 2.50 -37.57 10.55
N LEU A 27 2.95 -37.57 9.29
CA LEU A 27 3.92 -36.62 8.77
C LEU A 27 3.40 -35.21 9.07
N LEU A 28 4.01 -34.54 10.05
CA LEU A 28 3.80 -33.11 10.26
C LEU A 28 4.67 -32.38 9.23
N THR A 29 4.18 -32.31 7.99
CA THR A 29 4.72 -31.43 6.96
C THR A 29 4.47 -29.98 7.39
N PHE A 30 5.52 -29.31 7.87
CA PHE A 30 5.54 -27.84 7.91
C PHE A 30 5.51 -27.36 6.46
N THR A 31 4.31 -27.09 5.95
CA THR A 31 4.17 -26.27 4.76
C THR A 31 4.58 -24.86 5.17
N LEU A 32 5.80 -24.47 4.78
CA LEU A 32 6.15 -23.08 4.57
C LEU A 32 5.20 -22.54 3.49
N GLY A 33 4.02 -22.12 3.94
CA GLY A 33 3.21 -21.22 3.15
C GLY A 33 3.98 -19.91 3.07
N CYS A 34 4.68 -19.68 1.98
CA CYS A 34 4.82 -18.32 1.49
C CYS A 34 3.38 -17.84 1.26
N GLY A 35 2.79 -17.21 2.26
CA GLY A 35 1.66 -16.33 2.04
C GLY A 35 2.16 -15.30 1.04
N GLN A 36 1.69 -15.40 -0.19
CA GLN A 36 1.61 -14.23 -1.02
C GLN A 36 0.69 -13.31 -0.24
N ASP A 37 1.25 -12.24 0.34
CA ASP A 37 0.44 -11.11 0.80
C ASP A 37 -0.36 -10.69 -0.42
N GLU A 38 -1.63 -11.12 -0.49
CA GLU A 38 -2.60 -10.47 -1.34
C GLU A 38 -2.76 -9.08 -0.75
N ASP A 39 -2.00 -8.15 -1.34
CA ASP A 39 -2.00 -6.72 -1.10
C ASP A 39 -3.46 -6.25 -1.24
N HIS A 40 -4.19 -6.27 -0.13
CA HIS A 40 -5.63 -6.11 -0.12
C HIS A 40 -5.91 -4.62 -0.34
N GLU A 41 -6.12 -4.24 -1.59
CA GLU A 41 -6.39 -2.86 -1.98
C GLU A 41 -7.66 -2.36 -1.26
N ILE A 42 -7.53 -1.23 -0.57
CA ILE A 42 -8.62 -0.62 0.20
C ILE A 42 -9.24 0.48 -0.63
N THR A 43 -10.56 0.43 -0.81
CA THR A 43 -11.28 1.50 -1.50
C THR A 43 -11.44 2.73 -0.60
N PHE A 44 -11.51 3.91 -1.23
CA PHE A 44 -11.87 5.17 -0.55
C PHE A 44 -13.13 5.04 0.32
N GLN A 45 -14.17 4.34 -0.17
CA GLN A 45 -15.41 4.14 0.58
C GLN A 45 -15.18 3.33 1.87
N GLN A 46 -14.43 2.23 1.81
CA GLN A 46 -14.13 1.42 2.99
C GLN A 46 -13.32 2.22 4.01
N LEU A 47 -12.30 2.94 3.52
CA LEU A 47 -11.40 3.75 4.33
C LEU A 47 -12.16 4.82 5.13
N PHE A 48 -13.01 5.60 4.47
CA PHE A 48 -13.73 6.69 5.12
C PHE A 48 -14.98 6.26 5.90
N SER A 49 -15.55 5.10 5.58
CA SER A 49 -16.64 4.54 6.39
C SER A 49 -16.16 3.99 7.74
N ASN A 50 -14.88 3.57 7.84
CA ASN A 50 -14.32 2.94 9.04
C ASN A 50 -12.87 3.37 9.31
N PRO A 51 -12.56 4.67 9.41
CA PRO A 51 -11.17 5.15 9.43
C PRO A 51 -10.39 4.68 10.67
N ASP A 52 -11.06 4.49 11.80
CA ASP A 52 -10.46 3.93 13.03
C ASP A 52 -9.88 2.52 12.81
N GLN A 53 -10.43 1.73 11.89
CA GLN A 53 -9.92 0.38 11.59
C GLN A 53 -8.58 0.41 10.85
N TYR A 54 -8.25 1.52 10.18
CA TYR A 54 -7.06 1.68 9.36
C TYR A 54 -6.04 2.64 9.97
N ASN A 55 -6.42 3.41 10.99
CA ASN A 55 -5.54 4.36 11.66
C ASN A 55 -4.27 3.68 12.20
N GLY A 56 -3.11 4.21 11.83
CA GLY A 56 -1.80 3.66 12.22
C GLY A 56 -1.46 2.34 11.53
N LYS A 57 -2.11 1.99 10.42
CA LYS A 57 -1.78 0.82 9.61
C LYS A 57 -1.24 1.22 8.24
N GLU A 58 -0.41 0.34 7.68
CA GLU A 58 -0.05 0.43 6.27
C GLU A 58 -1.24 -0.04 5.42
N ILE A 59 -1.60 0.77 4.43
CA ILE A 59 -2.69 0.50 3.48
C ILE A 59 -2.18 0.72 2.06
N THR A 60 -2.82 0.07 1.09
CA THR A 60 -2.66 0.35 -0.34
C THR A 60 -3.98 0.89 -0.89
N VAL A 61 -3.94 2.06 -1.54
CA VAL A 61 -5.12 2.74 -2.10
C VAL A 61 -4.82 3.36 -3.46
N ASP A 62 -5.78 3.23 -4.38
CA ASP A 62 -5.74 3.84 -5.71
C ASP A 62 -6.53 5.14 -5.74
N GLY A 63 -5.95 6.19 -6.32
CA GLY A 63 -6.61 7.50 -6.43
C GLY A 63 -5.89 8.46 -7.37
N PHE A 64 -6.44 9.65 -7.52
CA PHE A 64 -5.79 10.76 -8.21
C PHE A 64 -4.97 11.56 -7.22
N PHE A 65 -3.66 11.62 -7.45
CA PHE A 65 -2.79 12.58 -6.78
C PHE A 65 -2.91 13.95 -7.46
N PHE A 66 -2.87 15.00 -6.66
CA PHE A 66 -2.81 16.39 -7.10
C PHE A 66 -1.87 17.18 -6.20
N GLN A 67 -0.97 17.94 -6.83
CA GLN A 67 -0.11 18.91 -6.19
C GLN A 67 -0.32 20.29 -6.82
N GLY A 68 -0.60 21.28 -5.99
CA GLY A 68 -0.69 22.71 -6.32
C GLY A 68 -0.16 23.56 -5.18
N PHE A 69 -0.50 24.86 -5.15
CA PHE A 69 0.06 25.82 -4.18
C PHE A 69 -0.15 25.42 -2.71
N GLU A 70 -1.35 24.94 -2.35
CA GLU A 70 -1.72 24.54 -0.96
C GLU A 70 -2.30 23.12 -0.88
N VAL A 71 -2.32 22.41 -2.00
CA VAL A 71 -2.88 21.07 -2.11
C VAL A 71 -1.75 20.09 -2.42
N GLN A 72 -1.66 19.03 -1.62
CA GLN A 72 -0.82 17.85 -1.89
C GLN A 72 -1.58 16.65 -1.34
N ALA A 73 -2.48 16.12 -2.16
CA ALA A 73 -3.47 15.16 -1.68
C ALA A 73 -3.78 14.09 -2.74
N ILE A 74 -4.39 13.00 -2.28
CA ILE A 74 -5.06 12.02 -3.13
C ILE A 74 -6.57 12.08 -2.90
N ALA A 75 -7.35 11.91 -3.97
CA ALA A 75 -8.80 11.72 -3.89
C ALA A 75 -9.26 10.63 -4.86
N LYS A 76 -10.48 10.13 -4.68
CA LYS A 76 -11.07 9.15 -5.59
C LYS A 76 -11.28 9.71 -7.00
N ASN A 77 -11.69 10.98 -7.08
CA ASN A 77 -12.15 11.60 -8.31
C ASN A 77 -11.35 12.86 -8.64
N LEU A 78 -11.23 13.11 -9.94
CA LEU A 78 -10.74 14.34 -10.54
C LEU A 78 -11.88 14.88 -11.42
N GLU A 79 -12.16 16.18 -11.33
CA GLU A 79 -13.27 16.82 -12.04
C GLU A 79 -12.84 18.15 -12.64
N TYR A 80 -13.57 18.61 -13.67
CA TYR A 80 -13.38 19.96 -14.18
C TYR A 80 -13.81 20.99 -13.14
N SER A 81 -12.92 21.94 -12.87
CA SER A 81 -13.14 23.01 -11.89
C SER A 81 -14.30 23.94 -12.24
N GLY A 82 -14.64 24.08 -13.53
CA GLY A 82 -15.58 25.07 -14.04
C GLY A 82 -15.08 26.53 -13.99
N HIS A 83 -13.86 26.76 -13.52
CA HIS A 83 -13.27 28.11 -13.39
C HIS A 83 -12.36 28.49 -14.57
N ALA A 84 -11.77 27.50 -15.25
CA ALA A 84 -11.03 27.66 -16.49
C ALA A 84 -11.25 26.45 -17.39
N GLU A 85 -11.21 26.66 -18.70
CA GLU A 85 -11.38 25.60 -19.69
C GLU A 85 -10.32 24.51 -19.51
N GLY A 86 -10.76 23.26 -19.41
CA GLY A 86 -9.87 22.10 -19.24
C GLY A 86 -9.20 21.96 -17.88
N HIS A 87 -9.40 22.91 -16.95
CA HIS A 87 -8.73 22.89 -15.64
C HIS A 87 -9.38 21.86 -14.70
N LEU A 88 -8.57 20.93 -14.18
CA LEU A 88 -8.98 19.80 -13.36
C LEU A 88 -8.64 20.02 -11.88
N VAL A 89 -9.45 19.51 -10.96
CA VAL A 89 -9.23 19.58 -9.51
C VAL A 89 -9.71 18.29 -8.83
N LEU A 90 -9.16 17.97 -7.65
CA LEU A 90 -9.66 16.84 -6.85
C LEU A 90 -11.10 17.09 -6.39
N LYS A 91 -11.90 16.02 -6.32
CA LYS A 91 -13.25 16.04 -5.76
C LYS A 91 -13.47 14.93 -4.75
N GLY A 92 -14.26 15.26 -3.73
CA GLY A 92 -14.71 14.33 -2.70
C GLY A 92 -13.79 14.33 -1.50
N GLU A 93 -13.77 13.22 -0.80
CA GLU A 93 -12.92 13.03 0.37
C GLU A 93 -11.45 12.90 -0.06
N MET A 94 -10.59 13.65 0.62
CA MET A 94 -9.18 13.79 0.28
C MET A 94 -8.29 13.33 1.43
N ILE A 95 -7.16 12.73 1.09
CA ILE A 95 -6.13 12.29 2.04
C ILE A 95 -4.89 13.13 1.75
N TRP A 96 -4.39 13.85 2.76
CA TRP A 96 -3.15 14.60 2.63
C TRP A 96 -1.97 13.64 2.42
N VAL A 97 -1.09 13.94 1.45
CA VAL A 97 0.11 13.13 1.20
C VAL A 97 1.29 13.77 1.90
N LYS A 98 1.65 13.23 3.07
CA LYS A 98 2.72 13.80 3.89
C LYS A 98 4.09 13.50 3.26
N GLY A 99 4.82 14.57 2.95
CA GLY A 99 6.16 14.49 2.36
C GLY A 99 6.17 14.36 0.84
N GLY A 100 5.00 14.29 0.20
CA GLY A 100 4.87 14.14 -1.25
C GLY A 100 5.09 12.72 -1.76
N ILE A 101 5.33 12.63 -3.07
CA ILE A 101 5.57 11.36 -3.79
C ILE A 101 7.00 11.33 -4.35
N PRO A 102 7.54 10.14 -4.71
CA PRO A 102 8.84 10.01 -5.35
C PRO A 102 8.96 10.88 -6.60
N ARG A 103 10.15 11.43 -6.83
CA ARG A 103 10.39 12.37 -7.93
C ARG A 103 10.15 11.72 -9.29
N GLU A 104 10.49 10.46 -9.44
CA GLU A 104 10.35 9.69 -10.66
C GLU A 104 8.88 9.61 -11.08
N VAL A 105 7.97 9.39 -10.11
CA VAL A 105 6.52 9.41 -10.36
C VAL A 105 6.03 10.84 -10.61
N TYR A 106 6.51 11.81 -9.82
CA TYR A 106 6.11 13.22 -9.93
C TYR A 106 6.43 13.83 -11.31
N ASP A 107 7.60 13.50 -11.85
CA ASP A 107 8.09 14.02 -13.13
C ASP A 107 7.25 13.48 -14.32
N GLU A 108 6.57 12.35 -14.15
CA GLU A 108 5.68 11.70 -15.14
C GLU A 108 4.20 12.12 -15.05
N LEU A 109 3.82 12.90 -14.02
CA LEU A 109 2.46 13.40 -13.89
C LEU A 109 2.11 14.41 -15.00
N TYR A 110 0.81 14.51 -15.30
CA TYR A 110 0.30 15.60 -16.14
C TYR A 110 0.49 16.94 -15.42
N SER A 111 0.73 18.01 -16.18
CA SER A 111 0.82 19.36 -15.65
C SER A 111 -0.25 20.28 -16.22
N GLN A 112 -0.63 21.28 -15.41
CA GLN A 112 -1.52 22.37 -15.82
C GLN A 112 -1.11 23.69 -15.13
N SER A 113 -1.51 24.82 -15.70
CA SER A 113 -1.11 26.16 -15.20
C SER A 113 -2.15 27.25 -15.48
N MET A 114 -3.42 26.87 -15.68
CA MET A 114 -4.48 27.82 -16.05
C MET A 114 -4.89 28.74 -14.90
N MET A 115 -4.68 28.33 -13.64
CA MET A 115 -5.23 29.01 -12.45
C MET A 115 -4.15 29.49 -11.46
N GLY A 116 -2.88 29.52 -11.85
CA GLY A 116 -1.80 29.99 -10.97
C GLY A 116 -0.45 29.30 -11.21
N PRO A 117 0.30 28.98 -10.14
CA PRO A 117 1.51 28.15 -10.23
C PRO A 117 1.27 26.83 -10.97
N GLU A 118 2.34 26.18 -11.42
CA GLU A 118 2.23 24.85 -12.02
C GLU A 118 1.61 23.86 -11.02
N GLU A 119 0.60 23.15 -11.49
CA GLU A 119 -0.06 22.06 -10.77
C GLU A 119 0.24 20.75 -11.49
N ARG A 120 0.34 19.66 -10.73
CA ARG A 120 0.58 18.32 -11.25
C ARG A 120 -0.44 17.34 -10.75
N TYR A 121 -0.88 16.44 -11.62
CA TYR A 121 -1.89 15.45 -11.27
C TYR A 121 -1.77 14.17 -12.08
N GLY A 122 -2.28 13.09 -11.50
CA GLY A 122 -2.30 11.79 -12.16
C GLY A 122 -2.86 10.71 -11.27
N LYS A 123 -3.26 9.59 -11.87
CA LYS A 123 -3.71 8.42 -11.13
C LYS A 123 -2.50 7.66 -10.59
N VAL A 124 -2.54 7.34 -9.31
CA VAL A 124 -1.47 6.65 -8.59
C VAL A 124 -2.05 5.57 -7.68
N ARG A 125 -1.25 4.55 -7.44
CA ARG A 125 -1.42 3.60 -6.34
C ARG A 125 -0.44 3.99 -5.25
N VAL A 126 -0.95 4.22 -4.03
CA VAL A 126 -0.13 4.62 -2.88
C VAL A 126 -0.22 3.55 -1.82
N THR A 127 0.93 3.01 -1.44
CA THR A 127 1.09 2.24 -0.20
C THR A 127 1.74 3.13 0.85
N GLY A 128 1.21 3.13 2.05
CA GLY A 128 1.76 3.95 3.13
C GLY A 128 0.99 3.88 4.44
N MET A 129 1.56 4.49 5.47
CA MET A 129 0.94 4.58 6.78
C MET A 129 -0.22 5.57 6.76
N PHE A 130 -1.43 5.09 7.00
CA PHE A 130 -2.63 5.94 7.10
C PHE A 130 -2.82 6.45 8.52
N GLU A 131 -3.15 7.72 8.66
CA GLU A 131 -3.51 8.34 9.93
C GLU A 131 -4.83 9.10 9.83
N TYR A 132 -5.60 9.04 10.91
CA TYR A 132 -6.92 9.66 11.04
C TYR A 132 -7.06 10.39 12.39
N GLY A 133 -7.89 11.44 12.40
CA GLY A 133 -8.29 12.18 13.60
C GLY A 133 -7.34 13.34 13.93
N GLY A 134 -6.39 13.63 13.05
CA GLY A 134 -5.46 14.74 13.16
C GLY A 134 -5.94 16.00 12.43
N LYS A 135 -4.99 16.91 12.24
CA LYS A 135 -5.17 18.20 11.59
C LYS A 135 -3.98 18.46 10.67
N TYR A 136 -4.04 17.82 9.52
CA TYR A 136 -2.94 17.66 8.58
C TYR A 136 -3.00 18.66 7.43
N GLY A 137 -1.93 18.70 6.65
CA GLY A 137 -1.80 19.55 5.47
C GLY A 137 -1.74 21.04 5.78
N HIS A 138 -1.87 21.84 4.72
CA HIS A 138 -1.84 23.29 4.82
C HIS A 138 -2.99 23.79 5.71
N LEU A 139 -2.66 24.67 6.66
CA LEU A 139 -3.62 25.26 7.61
C LEU A 139 -4.51 24.23 8.32
N SER A 140 -4.02 23.00 8.55
CA SER A 140 -4.76 21.97 9.27
C SER A 140 -6.10 21.59 8.61
N ALA A 141 -6.19 21.70 7.29
CA ALA A 141 -7.42 21.52 6.52
C ALA A 141 -7.86 20.06 6.31
N TYR A 142 -7.03 19.06 6.65
CA TYR A 142 -7.29 17.65 6.37
C TYR A 142 -7.39 16.82 7.65
N ASP A 143 -8.41 15.97 7.74
CA ASP A 143 -8.61 15.03 8.86
C ASP A 143 -7.89 13.69 8.66
N TYR A 144 -7.38 13.45 7.44
CA TYR A 144 -6.71 12.23 7.01
C TYR A 144 -5.36 12.55 6.38
N GLN A 145 -4.36 11.73 6.65
CA GLN A 145 -3.11 11.74 5.89
C GLN A 145 -2.60 10.33 5.59
N ILE A 146 -1.77 10.22 4.58
CA ILE A 146 -0.95 9.04 4.31
C ILE A 146 0.51 9.46 4.26
N LEU A 147 1.39 8.65 4.85
CA LEU A 147 2.84 8.75 4.71
C LEU A 147 3.26 7.67 3.70
N PRO A 148 3.54 8.03 2.44
CA PRO A 148 3.85 7.04 1.42
C PRO A 148 5.14 6.27 1.74
N SER A 149 5.06 4.94 1.64
CA SER A 149 6.21 4.03 1.61
C SER A 149 6.51 3.57 0.17
N LYS A 150 5.49 3.52 -0.69
CA LYS A 150 5.58 3.19 -2.12
C LYS A 150 4.52 3.96 -2.91
N VAL A 151 4.89 4.41 -4.11
CA VAL A 151 3.95 5.04 -5.05
C VAL A 151 4.21 4.47 -6.45
N GLU A 152 3.15 4.08 -7.13
CA GLU A 152 3.19 3.59 -8.51
C GLU A 152 2.30 4.46 -9.38
N LEU A 153 2.83 4.92 -10.52
CA LEU A 153 2.02 5.59 -11.53
C LEU A 153 1.06 4.58 -12.14
N MET A 154 -0.19 4.99 -12.32
CA MET A 154 -1.20 4.16 -12.98
C MET A 154 -1.54 4.72 -14.35
N GLU A 155 -1.76 3.83 -15.30
CA GLU A 155 -2.29 4.21 -16.61
C GLU A 155 -3.69 4.82 -16.47
N TRP A 156 -3.87 6.01 -17.06
CA TRP A 156 -5.13 6.73 -17.12
C TRP A 156 -5.08 7.83 -18.18
N SER A 157 -6.23 8.32 -18.61
CA SER A 157 -6.33 9.48 -19.49
C SER A 157 -7.48 10.40 -19.07
N GLN A 158 -7.37 11.69 -19.41
CA GLN A 158 -8.44 12.66 -19.17
C GLN A 158 -9.77 12.28 -19.85
N LYS A 159 -9.73 11.46 -20.90
CA LYS A 159 -10.93 10.96 -21.59
C LYS A 159 -11.75 9.99 -20.73
N ASP A 160 -11.13 9.43 -19.70
CA ASP A 160 -11.78 8.50 -18.77
C ASP A 160 -12.58 9.23 -17.68
N LEU A 161 -12.45 10.56 -17.60
CA LEU A 161 -13.29 11.42 -16.78
C LEU A 161 -14.65 11.57 -17.49
N ALA A 162 -15.61 10.71 -17.13
CA ALA A 162 -16.95 10.72 -17.70
C ALA A 162 -17.64 12.10 -17.55
N HIS A 163 -18.37 12.51 -18.60
CA HIS A 163 -19.21 13.72 -18.63
C HIS A 163 -20.44 13.60 -17.73
#